data_AF-A0A6G8S293-F1
#
_entry.id   AF-A0A6G8S293-F1
#
_cell.length_a   1.000
_cell.length_b   1.000
_cell.length_c   1.000
_cell.angle_alpha   90.00
_cell.angle_beta   90.00
_cell.angle_gamma   90.00
#
_symmetry.space_group_name_H-M   'P 1'
#
loop_
_entity.id
_entity.type
_entity.pdbx_description
1 polymer ?
#
loop_
_entity_poly.entity_id
_entity_poly.type
_entity_poly.pdbx_seq_one_letter_code
_entity_poly.pdbx_strand_id
1 'polypeptide(L)' 'MSMKAVKVHKMYQEFHHFPPMQFMGEYDESNQLVSLVNSFHQHLSRISGTYQWALAGSNEVYFIEEDPIFRRHQD' A
#
# COMPACT_ATOMS: atom_id res chain seq x y z
N MET A 1 9.98 -13.42 -7.00
CA MET A 1 9.09 -12.71 -6.04
C MET A 1 9.80 -12.51 -4.72
N SER A 2 9.56 -11.40 -4.02
CA SER A 2 10.15 -11.13 -2.69
C SER A 2 9.12 -10.52 -1.74
N MET A 3 9.24 -10.83 -0.43
CA MET A 3 8.36 -10.34 0.63
C MET A 3 9.12 -9.34 1.50
N LYS A 4 8.55 -8.16 1.73
CA LYS A 4 9.17 -7.09 2.53
C LYS A 4 8.11 -6.35 3.35
N ALA A 5 8.52 -5.79 4.49
CA ALA A 5 7.69 -4.85 5.21
C ALA A 5 7.52 -3.58 4.36
N VAL A 6 6.30 -3.06 4.28
CA VAL A 6 5.91 -1.89 3.50
C VAL A 6 5.25 -0.89 4.44
N LYS A 7 5.74 0.35 4.41
CA LYS A 7 5.13 1.45 5.15
C LYS A 7 3.83 1.89 4.46
N VAL A 8 2.73 1.90 5.22
CA VAL A 8 1.40 2.26 4.72
C VAL A 8 0.74 3.34 5.58
N HIS A 9 -0.03 4.20 4.95
CA HIS A 9 -0.75 5.30 5.57
C HIS A 9 -2.24 5.14 5.30
N LYS A 10 -3.07 5.11 6.35
CA LYS A 10 -4.52 5.08 6.15
C LYS A 10 -4.97 6.44 5.61
N MET A 11 -5.65 6.44 4.46
CA MET A 11 -6.19 7.64 3.84
C MET A 11 -7.53 7.98 4.50
N TYR A 12 -7.49 8.93 5.41
CA TYR A 12 -8.64 9.72 5.87
C TYR A 12 -8.32 11.21 5.64
N GLN A 13 -9.28 12.12 5.84
CA GLN A 13 -9.05 13.58 5.73
C GLN A 13 -7.87 14.10 6.60
N GLU A 14 -7.32 13.27 7.49
CA GLU A 14 -6.22 13.59 8.40
C GLU A 14 -5.10 12.52 8.40
N PHE A 15 -4.68 12.01 7.23
CA PHE A 15 -3.66 10.95 7.17
C PHE A 15 -2.30 11.33 7.83
N HIS A 16 -2.03 12.62 8.04
CA HIS A 16 -0.87 13.11 8.78
C HIS A 16 -0.98 12.99 10.30
N HIS A 17 -2.19 12.79 10.86
CA HIS A 17 -2.39 12.64 12.30
C HIS A 17 -2.21 11.21 12.80
N PHE A 18 -2.28 10.23 11.89
CA PHE A 18 -2.08 8.82 12.25
C PHE A 18 -0.64 8.40 11.96
N PRO A 19 0.01 7.66 12.89
CA PRO A 19 1.32 7.11 12.61
C PRO A 19 1.22 6.11 11.44
N PRO A 20 2.30 5.99 10.65
CA PRO A 20 2.37 4.98 9.61
C PRO A 20 2.28 3.57 10.21
N MET A 21 1.66 2.66 9.47
CA MET A 21 1.60 1.24 9.80
C MET A 21 2.56 0.46 8.91
N GLN A 22 2.77 -0.82 9.24
CA GLN A 22 3.56 -1.74 8.42
C GLN A 22 2.71 -2.92 8.00
N PHE A 23 2.62 -3.16 6.70
CA PHE A 23 2.03 -4.36 6.10
C PHE A 23 3.12 -5.19 5.42
N MET A 24 2.80 -6.44 5.09
CA MET A 24 3.68 -7.29 4.29
C MET A 24 3.34 -7.12 2.81
N GLY A 25 4.31 -6.71 2.00
CA GLY A 25 4.17 -6.52 0.56
C GLY A 25 4.87 -7.61 -0.23
N GLU A 26 4.18 -8.10 -1.25
CA GLU A 26 4.72 -9.01 -2.25
C GLU A 26 5.14 -8.23 -3.50
N TYR A 27 6.41 -8.39 -3.87
CA TYR A 27 6.98 -7.76 -5.05
C TYR A 27 7.28 -8.79 -6.13
N ASP A 28 6.94 -8.46 -7.37
CA ASP A 28 7.30 -9.25 -8.55
C ASP A 28 8.79 -9.12 -8.91
N GLU A 29 9.20 -9.78 -10.00
CA GLU A 29 10.59 -9.77 -10.48
C GLU A 29 11.05 -8.40 -11.01
N SER A 30 10.10 -7.53 -11.37
CA SER A 30 10.34 -6.14 -11.78
C SER A 30 10.29 -5.17 -10.59
N ASN A 31 10.30 -5.70 -9.36
CA ASN A 31 10.20 -4.94 -8.11
C ASN A 31 8.95 -4.05 -8.06
N GLN A 32 7.86 -4.48 -8.71
CA GLN A 32 6.54 -3.86 -8.57
C GLN A 32 5.78 -4.51 -7.42
N LEU A 33 5.13 -3.69 -6.59
CA LEU A 33 4.28 -4.18 -5.51
C LEU A 33 2.96 -4.70 -6.11
N VAL A 34 2.69 -5.99 -5.95
CA VAL A 34 1.54 -6.67 -6.56
C VAL A 34 0.48 -7.09 -5.55
N SER A 35 0.85 -7.26 -4.27
CA SER A 35 -0.08 -7.64 -3.20
C SER A 35 0.37 -7.05 -1.87
N LEU A 36 -0.60 -6.78 -0.99
CA LEU A 36 -0.39 -6.33 0.37
C LEU A 36 -1.24 -7.15 1.33
N VAL A 37 -0.65 -7.50 2.47
CA VAL A 37 -1.32 -8.25 3.53
C VAL A 37 -1.09 -7.55 4.87
N ASN A 38 -2.16 -7.26 5.60
CA ASN A 38 -2.05 -6.66 6.93
C ASN A 38 -1.77 -7.72 8.02
N SER A 39 -1.62 -7.28 9.26
CA SER A 39 -1.37 -8.17 10.41
C SER A 39 -2.49 -9.17 10.71
N PHE A 40 -3.68 -8.97 10.15
CA PHE A 40 -4.84 -9.86 10.29
C PHE A 40 -4.99 -10.81 9.08
N HIS A 41 -3.97 -10.92 8.23
CA HIS A 41 -4.00 -11.71 7.00
C HIS A 41 -5.06 -11.28 5.99
N GLN A 42 -5.51 -10.02 6.06
CA GLN A 42 -6.44 -9.47 5.08
C GLN A 42 -5.66 -8.86 3.92
N HIS A 43 -6.16 -9.10 2.71
CA HIS A 43 -5.52 -8.65 1.48
C HIS A 43 -6.01 -7.26 1.05
N LEU A 44 -5.08 -6.45 0.57
CA LEU A 44 -5.36 -5.22 -0.11
C LEU A 44 -5.08 -5.36 -1.60
N SER A 45 -5.89 -4.68 -2.40
CA SER A 45 -5.75 -4.61 -3.84
C SER A 45 -5.56 -3.18 -4.29
N ARG A 46 -4.74 -2.98 -5.32
CA ARG A 46 -4.49 -1.67 -5.89
C ARG A 46 -5.75 -1.13 -6.57
N ILE A 47 -6.10 0.13 -6.30
CA ILE A 47 -7.10 0.85 -7.06
C ILE A 47 -6.46 1.28 -8.38
N SER A 48 -6.91 0.69 -9.49
CA SER A 48 -6.36 0.94 -10.83
C SER A 48 -6.31 2.42 -11.17
N GLY A 49 -5.19 2.87 -11.76
CA GLY A 49 -4.99 4.28 -12.14
C GLY A 49 -4.60 5.20 -10.97
N THR A 50 -4.38 4.66 -9.76
CA THR A 50 -3.98 5.45 -8.59
C THR A 50 -2.80 4.81 -7.85
N TYR A 51 -2.30 5.48 -6.80
CA TYR A 51 -1.33 4.96 -5.82
C TYR A 51 -1.99 4.37 -4.57
N GLN A 52 -3.31 4.23 -4.61
CA GLN A 52 -4.12 3.84 -3.47
C GLN A 52 -4.39 2.33 -3.47
N TRP A 53 -4.50 1.77 -2.28
CA TRP A 53 -4.76 0.36 -2.04
C TRP A 53 -5.98 0.21 -1.15
N ALA A 54 -6.95 -0.58 -1.56
CA ALA A 54 -8.19 -0.82 -0.84
C ALA A 54 -8.15 -2.17 -0.14
N LEU A 55 -8.57 -2.20 1.12
CA LEU A 55 -8.83 -3.45 1.82
C LEU A 55 -10.09 -4.11 1.27
N ALA A 56 -9.99 -5.39 0.90
CA ALA A 56 -11.12 -6.10 0.32
C ALA A 56 -12.29 -6.18 1.31
N GLY A 57 -13.48 -5.77 0.86
CA GLY A 57 -14.71 -5.83 1.68
C GLY A 57 -14.85 -4.72 2.73
N SER A 58 -14.01 -3.68 2.70
CA SER A 58 -14.16 -2.49 3.54
C SER A 58 -14.05 -1.20 2.73
N ASN A 59 -14.31 -0.06 3.38
CA ASN A 59 -14.09 1.27 2.80
C ASN A 59 -12.70 1.84 3.16
N GLU A 60 -11.79 0.99 3.67
CA GLU A 60 -10.47 1.44 4.09
C GLU A 60 -9.52 1.50 2.90
N VAL A 61 -8.98 2.71 2.69
CA VAL A 61 -8.01 3.01 1.64
C VAL A 61 -6.68 3.39 2.28
N TYR A 62 -5.60 2.93 1.67
CA TYR A 62 -4.24 3.12 2.15
C TYR A 62 -3.37 3.68 1.04
N PHE A 63 -2.40 4.51 1.43
CA PHE A 63 -1.34 5.05 0.61
C PHE A 63 -0.01 4.40 0.98
N ILE A 64 0.85 4.22 -0.02
CA ILE A 64 2.16 3.57 0.13
C ILE A 64 3.24 4.49 -0.42
N GLU A 65 4.07 5.04 0.46
CA GLU A 65 5.17 5.94 0.08
C GLU A 65 6.23 5.26 -0.80
N GLU A 66 6.40 3.95 -0.62
CA GLU A 66 7.42 3.15 -1.30
C GLU A 66 6.96 2.59 -2.66
N ASP A 67 5.70 2.83 -3.05
CA ASP A 67 5.17 2.36 -4.34
C ASP A 67 5.96 3.03 -5.48
N PRO A 68 6.63 2.26 -6.37
CA PRO A 68 7.42 2.81 -7.45
C PRO A 68 6.65 3.78 -8.34
N ILE A 69 5.33 3.58 -8.45
CA ILE A 69 4.48 4.45 -9.26
C ILE A 69 4.34 5.82 -8.57
N PHE A 70 4.23 5.90 -7.24
CA PHE A 70 4.22 7.21 -6.55
C PHE A 70 5.53 7.96 -6.72
N ARG A 71 6.67 7.27 -6.54
CA ARG A 71 8.00 7.88 -6.68
C ARG A 71 8.26 8.49 -8.07
N ARG A 72 7.76 7.85 -9.13
CA ARG A 72 7.88 8.37 -10.52
C ARG A 72 7.17 9.71 -10.76
N HIS A 73 6.26 10.12 -9.87
CA HIS A 73 5.52 11.38 -10.00
C HIS A 73 6.02 12.48 -9.03
N GLN A 74 7.11 12.25 -8.30
CA GLN A 74 7.77 13.27 -7.47
C GLN A 74 8.98 13.93 -8.16
N ASP A 75 9.44 13.39 -9.29
CA ASP A 75 10.46 13.97 -10.18
C ASP A 75 9.79 14.75 -11.34
#